data_AF-A0A6B3I539-F1
#
_entry.id   AF-A0A6B3I539-F1
#
_cell.length_a   1.000
_cell.length_b   1.000
_cell.length_c   1.000
_cell.angle_alpha   90.00
_cell.angle_beta   90.00
_cell.angle_gamma   90.00
#
_symmetry.space_group_name_H-M   'P 1'
#
loop_
_entity.id
_entity.type
_entity.pdbx_description
1 polymer ?
#
loop_
_entity_poly.entity_id
_entity_poly.type
_entity_poly.pdbx_seq_one_letter_code
_entity_poly.pdbx_strand_id
1 'polypeptide(L)'
;SFTQDVDRSRVLTAGAIMAEPHTVMGSTTKDGKELRTPQDVIAAAPATVSESTPIIELFTPCSQSGDPVAVTDAKGKLVGVVPSSRLLAVLGDPMTPTETMKDSEAPSRTLSDNDAVKKVASV
;
A
#
# COMPACT_ATOMS: atom_id res chain seq x y z
N SER A 1 -31.01 -3.60 14.86
CA SER A 1 -31.00 -3.02 13.51
C SER A 1 -29.57 -3.08 12.97
N PHE A 2 -29.32 -3.55 11.75
CA PHE A 2 -27.95 -3.67 11.18
C PHE A 2 -27.22 -2.32 11.05
N THR A 3 -27.96 -1.22 11.01
CA THR A 3 -27.45 0.16 10.97
C THR A 3 -27.01 0.71 12.33
N GLN A 4 -27.10 -0.07 13.40
CA GLN A 4 -26.97 0.41 14.78
C GLN A 4 -25.54 0.31 15.34
N ASP A 5 -24.68 -0.48 14.70
CA ASP A 5 -23.29 -0.73 15.15
C ASP A 5 -22.23 -0.09 14.21
N VAL A 6 -22.68 0.66 13.19
CA VAL A 6 -21.78 1.34 12.25
C VAL A 6 -21.38 2.70 12.83
N ASP A 7 -20.12 2.82 13.27
CA ASP A 7 -19.52 4.08 13.67
C ASP A 7 -19.31 4.99 12.45
N ARG A 8 -20.30 5.85 12.16
CA ARG A 8 -20.24 6.81 11.04
C ARG A 8 -19.16 7.88 11.20
N SER A 9 -18.50 7.97 12.36
CA SER A 9 -17.33 8.83 12.55
C SER A 9 -16.06 8.21 11.94
N ARG A 10 -16.05 6.89 11.69
CA ARG A 10 -14.92 6.17 11.10
C ARG A 10 -15.17 5.94 9.62
N VAL A 11 -14.75 6.90 8.81
CA VAL A 11 -14.75 6.78 7.36
C VAL A 11 -13.48 6.08 6.92
N LEU A 12 -13.61 5.00 6.13
CA LEU A 12 -12.45 4.39 5.48
C LEU A 12 -12.01 5.30 4.33
N THR A 13 -10.75 5.74 4.37
CA THR A 13 -10.21 6.72 3.42
C THR A 13 -9.18 6.12 2.48
N ALA A 14 -8.86 6.83 1.40
CA ALA A 14 -7.83 6.47 0.44
C ALA A 14 -6.47 6.21 1.12
N GLY A 15 -6.09 7.08 2.07
CA GLY A 15 -4.83 6.93 2.82
C GLY A 15 -4.74 5.64 3.63
N ALA A 16 -5.87 5.11 4.12
CA ALA A 16 -5.88 3.87 4.89
C ALA A 16 -5.63 2.62 4.03
N ILE A 17 -5.88 2.69 2.71
CA ILE A 17 -5.80 1.53 1.81
C ILE A 17 -4.73 1.68 0.72
N MET A 18 -4.18 2.88 0.52
CA MET A 18 -3.25 3.15 -0.58
C MET A 18 -2.00 2.27 -0.49
N ALA A 19 -1.48 1.95 -1.67
CA ALA A 19 -0.17 1.36 -1.84
C ALA A 19 0.85 2.44 -2.14
N GLU A 20 2.12 2.11 -1.93
CA GLU A 20 3.22 2.98 -2.27
C GLU A 20 3.30 3.24 -3.79
N PRO A 21 3.67 4.46 -4.25
CA PRO A 21 3.71 4.79 -5.67
C PRO A 21 4.59 3.87 -6.52
N HIS A 22 5.67 3.32 -5.94
CA HIS A 22 6.59 2.43 -6.67
C HIS A 22 5.95 1.10 -7.07
N THR A 23 4.82 0.70 -6.47
CA THR A 23 4.14 -0.57 -6.76
C THR A 23 3.51 -0.63 -8.15
N VAL A 24 3.28 0.53 -8.79
CA VAL A 24 2.71 0.63 -10.14
C VAL A 24 3.72 1.12 -11.18
N MET A 25 4.97 1.38 -10.78
CA MET A 25 6.02 1.83 -11.71
C MET A 25 6.41 0.71 -12.66
N GLY A 26 6.64 1.05 -13.94
CA GLY A 26 6.90 0.09 -15.02
C GLY A 26 5.66 -0.64 -15.52
N SER A 27 4.47 -0.40 -14.93
CA SER A 27 3.21 -0.91 -15.50
C SER A 27 2.80 -0.08 -16.71
N THR A 28 1.99 -0.68 -17.58
CA THR A 28 1.45 -0.05 -18.77
C THR A 28 -0.03 0.28 -18.53
N THR A 29 -0.40 1.53 -18.79
CA THR A 29 -1.79 1.99 -18.71
C THR A 29 -2.64 1.37 -19.81
N LYS A 30 -3.96 1.53 -19.72
CA LYS A 30 -4.89 1.12 -20.79
C LYS A 30 -4.54 1.70 -22.16
N ASP A 31 -4.01 2.93 -22.19
CA ASP A 31 -3.64 3.63 -23.42
C ASP A 31 -2.23 3.28 -23.92
N GLY A 32 -1.56 2.29 -23.31
CA GLY A 32 -0.24 1.83 -23.74
C GLY A 32 0.93 2.67 -23.19
N LYS A 33 0.67 3.62 -22.28
CA LYS A 33 1.72 4.45 -21.68
C LYS A 33 2.37 3.71 -20.52
N GLU A 34 3.69 3.66 -20.49
CA GLU A 34 4.42 3.13 -19.34
C GLU A 34 4.54 4.17 -18.23
N LEU A 35 4.26 3.78 -16.99
CA LEU A 35 4.37 4.63 -15.81
C LEU A 35 5.81 4.66 -15.30
N ARG A 36 6.59 5.67 -15.71
CA ARG A 36 8.01 5.78 -15.34
C ARG A 36 8.27 6.81 -14.24
N THR A 37 7.38 7.78 -14.09
CA THR A 37 7.51 8.87 -13.12
C THR A 37 6.23 9.04 -12.30
N PRO A 38 6.30 9.68 -11.12
CA PRO A 38 5.11 10.06 -10.36
C PRO A 38 4.13 10.92 -11.18
N GLN A 39 4.66 11.80 -12.03
CA GLN A 39 3.87 12.62 -12.94
C GLN A 39 3.14 11.78 -13.99
N ASP A 40 3.72 10.67 -14.44
CA ASP A 40 3.03 9.76 -15.36
C ASP A 40 1.81 9.12 -14.71
N VAL A 41 1.92 8.74 -13.44
CA VAL A 41 0.79 8.18 -12.67
C VAL A 41 -0.30 9.22 -12.51
N ILE A 42 0.02 10.44 -12.07
CA ILE A 42 -0.97 11.50 -11.92
C ILE A 42 -1.68 11.80 -13.24
N ALA A 43 -0.93 11.85 -14.35
CA ALA A 43 -1.47 12.14 -15.67
C ALA A 43 -2.37 11.01 -16.22
N ALA A 44 -2.10 9.75 -15.85
CA ALA A 44 -2.88 8.60 -16.29
C ALA A 44 -4.06 8.27 -15.35
N ALA A 45 -4.02 8.75 -14.11
CA ALA A 45 -5.01 8.40 -13.11
C ALA A 45 -6.41 8.91 -13.51
N PRO A 46 -7.47 8.10 -13.33
CA PRO A 46 -8.84 8.52 -13.62
C PRO A 46 -9.33 9.60 -12.64
N ALA A 47 -8.70 9.71 -11.47
CA ALA A 47 -8.91 10.77 -10.50
C ALA A 47 -7.65 10.98 -9.66
N THR A 48 -7.50 12.19 -9.15
CA THR A 48 -6.51 12.55 -8.12
C THR A 48 -7.26 12.95 -6.86
N VAL A 49 -6.93 12.33 -5.73
CA VAL A 49 -7.64 12.49 -4.45
C VAL A 49 -6.66 12.73 -3.30
N SER A 50 -7.16 13.15 -2.13
CA SER A 50 -6.33 13.28 -0.93
C SER A 50 -6.38 12.00 -0.08
N GLU A 51 -5.44 11.87 0.86
CA GLU A 51 -5.41 10.74 1.81
C GLU A 51 -6.69 10.65 2.66
N SER A 52 -7.36 11.77 2.90
CA SER A 52 -8.60 11.85 3.66
C SER A 52 -9.84 11.55 2.81
N THR A 53 -9.71 11.40 1.49
CA THR A 53 -10.85 11.14 0.61
C THR A 53 -11.49 9.79 0.96
N PRO A 54 -12.81 9.75 1.22
CA PRO A 54 -13.54 8.51 1.47
C PRO A 54 -13.41 7.50 0.32
N ILE A 55 -13.22 6.21 0.62
CA ILE A 55 -13.07 5.17 -0.42
C ILE A 55 -14.29 5.07 -1.34
N ILE A 56 -15.47 5.49 -0.88
CA ILE A 56 -16.70 5.48 -1.68
C ILE A 56 -16.57 6.37 -2.92
N GLU A 57 -15.79 7.45 -2.82
CA GLU A 57 -15.57 8.41 -3.91
C GLU A 57 -14.63 7.84 -4.98
N LEU A 58 -13.87 6.78 -4.67
CA LEU A 58 -12.92 6.16 -5.60
C LEU A 58 -13.61 5.15 -6.55
N PHE A 59 -14.78 4.61 -6.20
CA PHE A 59 -15.45 3.61 -7.04
C PHE A 59 -15.88 4.15 -8.40
N THR A 60 -16.40 5.37 -8.46
CA THR A 60 -16.82 5.99 -9.72
C THR A 60 -15.65 6.08 -10.72
N PRO A 61 -14.51 6.71 -10.39
CA PRO A 61 -13.38 6.75 -11.33
C PRO A 61 -12.79 5.36 -11.60
N CYS A 62 -12.70 4.47 -10.61
CA CYS A 62 -12.23 3.09 -10.80
C CYS A 62 -13.16 2.23 -11.68
N SER A 63 -14.45 2.57 -11.78
CA SER A 63 -15.38 1.84 -12.66
C SER A 63 -15.18 2.17 -14.14
N GLN A 64 -14.57 3.33 -14.43
CA GLN A 64 -14.39 3.85 -15.78
C GLN A 64 -12.98 3.58 -16.31
N SER A 65 -11.98 3.38 -15.44
CA SER A 65 -10.61 3.06 -15.82
C SER A 65 -10.05 1.84 -15.07
N GLY A 66 -9.03 1.20 -15.65
CA GLY A 66 -8.24 0.17 -14.97
C GLY A 66 -6.95 0.74 -14.37
N ASP A 67 -6.66 2.00 -14.65
CA ASP A 67 -5.49 2.70 -14.13
C ASP A 67 -5.69 3.07 -12.65
N PRO A 68 -4.61 3.13 -11.86
CA PRO A 68 -4.71 3.41 -10.42
C PRO A 68 -5.16 4.85 -10.15
N VAL A 69 -5.97 5.04 -9.11
CA VAL A 69 -6.28 6.38 -8.59
C VAL A 69 -5.03 6.96 -7.92
N ALA A 70 -4.69 8.21 -8.24
CA ALA A 70 -3.57 8.90 -7.62
C ALA A 70 -3.98 9.53 -6.29
N VAL A 71 -3.20 9.31 -5.24
CA VAL A 71 -3.36 9.96 -3.94
C VAL A 71 -2.25 10.98 -3.77
N THR A 72 -2.61 12.24 -3.56
CA THR A 72 -1.67 13.35 -3.42
C THR A 72 -1.77 14.06 -2.08
N ASP A 73 -0.66 14.64 -1.64
CA ASP A 73 -0.65 15.57 -0.52
C ASP A 73 -1.28 16.93 -0.88
N ALA A 74 -1.33 17.85 0.08
CA ALA A 74 -1.85 19.20 -0.12
C ALA A 74 -1.04 20.04 -1.13
N LYS A 75 0.17 19.61 -1.50
CA LYS A 75 1.03 20.26 -2.50
C LYS A 75 0.89 19.63 -3.89
N GLY A 76 0.01 18.64 -4.05
CA GLY A 76 -0.18 17.89 -5.29
C GLY A 76 0.93 16.86 -5.56
N LYS A 77 1.76 16.55 -4.57
CA LYS A 77 2.79 15.52 -4.70
C LYS A 77 2.15 14.15 -4.55
N LEU A 78 2.46 13.22 -5.45
CA LEU A 78 2.04 11.82 -5.33
C LEU A 78 2.62 11.21 -4.04
N VAL A 79 1.73 10.77 -3.15
CA VAL A 79 2.08 10.09 -1.89
C VAL A 79 1.65 8.63 -1.89
N GLY A 80 0.67 8.26 -2.72
CA GLY A 80 0.21 6.88 -2.83
C GLY A 80 -0.64 6.65 -4.06
N VAL A 81 -1.01 5.39 -4.26
CA VAL A 81 -1.87 4.95 -5.35
C VAL A 81 -2.90 3.96 -4.84
N VAL A 82 -4.10 3.97 -5.41
CA VAL A 82 -5.12 2.96 -5.14
C VAL A 82 -5.45 2.21 -6.43
N PRO A 83 -4.87 1.02 -6.65
CA PRO A 83 -5.28 0.13 -7.74
C PRO A 83 -6.71 -0.40 -7.55
N SER A 84 -7.46 -0.63 -8.63
CA SER A 84 -8.82 -1.18 -8.53
C SER A 84 -8.86 -2.55 -7.84
N SER A 85 -7.82 -3.38 -8.01
CA SER A 85 -7.68 -4.66 -7.28
C SER A 85 -7.56 -4.47 -5.77
N ARG A 86 -6.84 -3.43 -5.32
CA ARG A 86 -6.69 -3.07 -3.90
C ARG A 86 -8.02 -2.62 -3.32
N LEU A 87 -8.75 -1.75 -4.05
CA LEU A 87 -10.07 -1.26 -3.62
C LEU A 87 -11.08 -2.41 -3.51
N LEU A 88 -11.07 -3.37 -4.45
CA LEU A 88 -11.92 -4.55 -4.40
C LEU A 88 -11.52 -5.53 -3.28
N ALA A 89 -10.22 -5.70 -3.01
CA ALA A 89 -9.74 -6.55 -1.91
C ALA A 89 -10.26 -6.05 -0.55
N VAL A 90 -10.30 -4.74 -0.35
CA VAL A 90 -10.83 -4.11 0.87
C VAL A 90 -12.34 -4.35 1.08
N LEU A 91 -13.11 -4.52 0.00
CA LEU A 91 -14.52 -4.90 0.11
C LEU A 91 -14.72 -6.38 0.45
N GLY A 92 -13.80 -7.24 -0.01
CA GLY A 92 -13.88 -8.69 0.19
C GLY A 92 -13.33 -9.16 1.54
N ASP A 93 -12.40 -8.41 2.13
CA ASP A 93 -11.77 -8.73 3.40
C ASP A 93 -11.73 -7.46 4.27
N PRO A 94 -12.55 -7.36 5.35
CA PRO A 94 -12.50 -6.20 6.24
C PRO A 94 -11.12 -6.15 6.89
N MET A 95 -10.30 -5.19 6.44
CA MET A 95 -8.93 -5.02 6.94
C MET A 95 -8.92 -5.07 8.47
N THR A 96 -8.15 -5.99 9.05
CA THR A 96 -7.77 -5.89 10.46
C THR A 96 -6.91 -4.64 10.59
N PRO A 97 -7.30 -3.61 11.36
CA PRO A 97 -6.49 -2.42 11.53
C PRO A 97 -5.10 -2.82 11.99
N THR A 98 -4.08 -2.43 11.24
CA THR A 98 -2.67 -2.71 11.54
C THR A 98 -2.38 -2.28 12.98
N GLU A 99 -2.19 -3.26 13.87
CA GLU A 99 -1.58 -3.00 15.16
C GLU A 99 -0.21 -2.36 14.89
N THR A 100 0.02 -1.23 15.54
CA THR A 100 1.28 -0.51 15.51
C THR A 100 2.38 -1.46 15.99
N MET A 101 3.17 -1.99 15.05
CA MET A 101 4.45 -2.62 15.37
C MET A 101 5.35 -1.53 15.96
N LYS A 102 5.34 -1.48 17.28
CA LYS A 102 6.29 -0.74 18.12
C LYS A 102 7.63 -1.48 18.08
N ASP A 103 8.70 -0.71 17.88
CA ASP A 103 10.09 -1.14 17.92
C ASP A 103 10.40 -2.25 18.92
N SER A 104 11.12 -3.29 18.49
CA SER A 104 12.14 -3.92 19.32
C SER A 104 13.15 -4.72 18.46
N GLU A 105 14.32 -4.09 18.31
CA GLU A 105 15.64 -4.68 18.51
C GLU A 105 16.13 -5.83 17.60
N ALA A 106 17.09 -5.49 16.73
CA ALA A 106 17.96 -6.43 16.05
C ALA A 106 18.80 -7.24 17.06
N PRO A 107 18.96 -8.57 16.92
CA PRO A 107 19.91 -9.28 17.75
C PRO A 107 21.32 -9.09 17.17
N SER A 108 22.07 -8.17 17.78
CA SER A 108 23.54 -8.23 17.79
C SER A 108 23.97 -9.64 18.21
N ARG A 109 24.65 -10.37 17.33
CA ARG A 109 25.42 -11.56 17.70
C ARG A 109 26.85 -11.14 17.96
N THR A 110 27.29 -11.20 19.20
CA THR A 110 28.71 -11.21 19.53
C THR A 110 28.97 -12.13 20.73
N LEU A 111 30.13 -12.80 20.66
CA LEU A 111 30.82 -13.70 21.61
C LEU A 111 30.32 -15.16 21.62
N SER A 112 31.07 -16.11 21.02
CA SER A 112 32.31 -16.76 21.52
C SER A 112 32.12 -17.49 22.84
N ASP A 113 32.15 -18.82 22.79
CA ASP A 113 33.01 -19.61 23.68
C ASP A 113 33.38 -20.95 23.01
N ASN A 114 34.62 -21.37 23.27
CA ASN A 114 35.29 -22.57 22.78
C ASN A 114 34.92 -23.75 23.68
N ASP A 115 34.76 -24.96 23.15
CA ASP A 115 35.38 -26.12 23.82
C ASP A 115 35.57 -27.30 22.87
N ALA A 116 36.59 -28.08 23.19
CA ALA A 116 37.33 -28.97 22.31
C ALA A 116 36.71 -30.37 22.13
N VAL A 117 37.22 -31.07 21.11
CA VAL A 117 37.85 -32.42 21.19
C VAL A 117 37.46 -33.34 20.01
N LYS A 118 38.53 -33.79 19.30
CA LYS A 118 38.74 -35.07 18.57
C LYS A 118 38.43 -35.19 17.05
N LYS A 119 39.50 -34.97 16.27
CA LYS A 119 40.27 -35.96 15.46
C LYS A 119 39.51 -36.88 14.48
N VAL A 120 39.76 -36.71 13.16
CA VAL A 120 40.17 -37.79 12.22
C VAL A 120 40.60 -37.26 10.83
N ALA A 121 41.86 -37.58 10.48
CA ALA A 121 42.48 -37.94 9.19
C ALA A 121 42.34 -37.17 7.85
N SER A 122 43.47 -37.19 7.12
CA SER A 122 43.72 -36.95 5.66
C SER A 122 44.04 -35.50 5.32
N VAL A 123 45.13 -35.13 4.64
CA VAL A 123 46.08 -35.83 3.75
C VAL A 123 47.47 -35.19 3.90
#